data_AF-A0A9P3N3Z2-F1
#
_entry.id   AF-A0A9P3N3Z2-F1
#
_cell.length_a   1.000
_cell.length_b   1.000
_cell.length_c   1.000
_cell.angle_alpha   90.00
_cell.angle_beta   90.00
_cell.angle_gamma   90.00
#
_symmetry.space_group_name_H-M   'P 1'
#
loop_
_entity.id
_entity.type
_entity.pdbx_description
1 polymer ?
#
loop_
_entity_poly.entity_id
_entity_poly.type
_entity_poly.pdbx_seq_one_letter_code
_entity_poly.pdbx_strand_id
1 'polypeptide(L)'
;MYRVEALARFEKDVKRSDTGFLAIATEVEIDREKTSEPPGKIKELLTEFQDILPDDLPNELPPYRTHQHEIVEEPDSKPTFRAPYRLSPTELTDMKKQIEYLLAKGLIRPSTSAYGAPVLFTSKLDGSLRMCIDYRALNKQTIKNKYPIPRIDDLLDQLRGATVFSKLDLRSGYWQIRMADNSIHKTAFRTRYGSYEYLVMPFRLTNAPVIFQAEMNHILRPLLDECVVVYLDDILIYSRDMKQHVEHLRCAYEILQRERFYVKLSKSEFALMKVEFLGHMVSAQGVHVDPKKIEAVRTWRHPRT
;
A
#
# COMPACT_ATOMS: atom_id res chain seq x y z
N MET A 1 4.10 8.07 -34.50
CA MET A 1 3.20 8.87 -35.36
C MET A 1 2.91 10.26 -34.77
N TYR A 2 2.70 10.42 -33.45
CA TYR A 2 2.47 11.73 -32.78
C TYR A 2 3.63 12.75 -32.81
N ARG A 3 4.88 12.32 -33.05
CA ARG A 3 6.07 13.19 -32.95
C ARG A 3 6.28 14.09 -34.19
N VAL A 4 5.72 13.73 -35.34
CA VAL A 4 5.96 14.42 -36.63
C VAL A 4 4.94 15.54 -36.87
N GLU A 5 3.70 15.41 -36.39
CA GLU A 5 2.67 16.46 -36.53
C GLU A 5 2.97 17.72 -35.69
N ALA A 6 3.66 17.58 -34.56
CA ALA A 6 4.00 18.70 -33.67
C ALA A 6 5.04 19.66 -34.28
N LEU A 7 6.01 19.14 -35.04
CA LEU A 7 7.07 19.93 -35.68
C LEU A 7 6.53 20.78 -36.85
N ALA A 8 5.67 20.19 -37.68
CA ALA A 8 5.12 20.87 -38.86
C ALA A 8 4.18 22.04 -38.51
N ARG A 9 3.51 22.00 -37.35
CA ARG A 9 2.72 23.14 -36.83
C ARG A 9 3.61 24.25 -36.25
N PHE A 10 4.67 23.90 -35.54
CA PHE A 10 5.57 24.89 -34.93
C PHE A 10 6.27 25.78 -35.97
N GLU A 11 6.74 25.21 -37.09
CA GLU A 11 7.36 25.99 -38.18
C GLU A 11 6.42 27.03 -38.81
N LYS A 12 5.11 26.77 -38.83
CA LYS A 12 4.12 27.73 -39.34
C LYS A 12 3.87 28.89 -38.36
N ASP A 13 3.93 28.62 -37.06
CA ASP A 13 3.63 29.60 -36.03
C ASP A 13 4.83 30.52 -35.71
N VAL A 14 6.07 30.03 -35.83
CA VAL A 14 7.28 30.88 -35.67
C VAL A 14 7.42 31.90 -36.80
N LYS A 15 6.87 31.64 -38.00
CA LYS A 15 6.84 32.63 -39.09
C LYS A 15 5.92 33.84 -38.83
N ARG A 16 5.15 33.85 -37.74
CA ARG A 16 4.24 34.95 -37.36
C ARG A 16 4.70 35.79 -36.17
N SER A 17 5.79 35.43 -35.51
CA SER A 17 6.33 36.16 -34.36
C SER A 17 7.85 36.01 -34.27
N ASP A 18 8.59 37.10 -34.07
CA ASP A 18 10.07 37.12 -34.12
C ASP A 18 10.80 36.26 -33.07
N THR A 19 10.08 35.67 -32.10
CA THR A 19 10.64 34.67 -31.18
C THR A 19 9.62 33.60 -30.82
N GLY A 20 10.01 32.33 -30.97
CA GLY A 20 9.24 31.17 -30.51
C GLY A 20 10.13 30.19 -29.75
N PHE A 21 9.61 29.57 -28.69
CA PHE A 21 10.31 28.56 -27.91
C PHE A 21 9.69 27.19 -28.12
N LEU A 22 10.50 26.19 -28.46
CA LEU A 22 10.10 24.79 -28.55
C LEU A 22 10.55 24.06 -27.28
N ALA A 23 9.61 23.68 -26.43
CA ALA A 23 9.90 22.81 -25.29
C ALA A 23 9.71 21.35 -25.71
N ILE A 24 10.79 20.58 -25.75
CA ILE A 24 10.75 19.14 -25.95
C ILE A 24 10.73 18.50 -24.56
N ALA A 25 9.60 17.93 -24.18
CA ALA A 25 9.56 17.03 -23.03
C ALA A 25 10.22 15.71 -23.43
N THR A 26 11.46 15.51 -23.01
CA THR A 26 12.06 14.19 -22.94
C THR A 26 11.67 13.57 -21.62
N GLU A 27 11.15 12.34 -21.63
CA GLU A 27 11.14 11.51 -20.44
C GLU A 27 12.58 11.39 -19.96
N VAL A 28 12.92 12.12 -18.90
CA VAL A 28 14.07 11.79 -18.10
C VAL A 28 13.64 10.53 -17.37
N GLU A 29 14.10 9.37 -17.86
CA GLU A 29 14.24 8.21 -17.00
C GLU A 29 15.12 8.67 -15.85
N ILE A 30 14.46 9.03 -14.75
CA ILE A 30 15.13 9.02 -13.46
C ILE A 30 15.51 7.56 -13.34
N ASP A 31 16.81 7.32 -13.46
CA ASP A 31 17.43 6.08 -13.12
C ASP A 31 17.02 5.81 -11.67
N ARG A 32 15.88 5.13 -11.52
CA ARG A 32 15.69 4.27 -10.37
C ARG A 32 16.80 3.29 -10.64
N GLU A 33 17.89 3.37 -9.91
CA GLU A 33 18.76 2.23 -9.68
C GLU A 33 17.88 1.15 -9.02
N LYS A 34 16.98 0.57 -9.80
CA LYS A 34 16.41 -0.73 -9.55
C LYS A 34 17.57 -1.64 -9.86
N THR A 35 17.99 -2.31 -8.81
CA THR A 35 18.92 -3.44 -8.79
C THR A 35 20.39 -3.08 -8.96
N SER A 36 21.00 -2.54 -7.90
CA SER A 36 22.11 -3.33 -7.36
C SER A 36 21.47 -4.59 -6.80
N GLU A 37 21.79 -5.76 -7.33
CA GLU A 37 21.36 -7.01 -6.71
C GLU A 37 21.61 -6.94 -5.19
N PRO A 38 20.72 -7.49 -4.34
CA PRO A 38 20.94 -7.47 -2.91
C PRO A 38 22.34 -8.01 -2.62
N PRO A 39 23.12 -7.39 -1.71
CA PRO A 39 24.41 -7.92 -1.28
C PRO A 39 24.30 -9.42 -0.98
N GLY A 40 25.36 -10.20 -1.24
CA GLY A 40 25.31 -11.68 -1.17
C GLY A 40 24.64 -12.22 0.10
N LYS A 41 24.95 -11.62 1.27
CA LYS A 41 24.34 -12.00 2.56
C LYS A 41 22.84 -11.76 2.65
N ILE A 42 22.32 -10.74 1.98
CA ILE A 42 20.86 -10.50 1.91
C ILE A 42 20.23 -11.54 0.98
N LYS A 43 20.85 -11.93 -0.13
CA LYS A 43 20.32 -13.02 -0.98
C LYS A 43 20.24 -14.34 -0.22
N GLU A 44 21.27 -14.65 0.57
CA GLU A 44 21.27 -15.82 1.47
C GLU A 44 20.07 -15.75 2.44
N LEU A 45 19.85 -14.60 3.08
CA LEU A 45 18.70 -14.38 3.96
C LEU A 45 17.35 -14.55 3.23
N LEU A 46 17.21 -13.98 2.02
CA LEU A 46 15.99 -14.13 1.21
C LEU A 46 15.73 -15.59 0.82
N THR A 47 16.79 -16.38 0.63
CA THR A 47 16.68 -17.81 0.34
C THR A 47 16.26 -18.59 1.58
N GLU A 48 16.81 -18.24 2.74
CA GLU A 48 16.48 -18.85 4.03
C GLU A 48 15.01 -18.62 4.42
N PHE A 49 14.50 -17.40 4.21
CA PHE A 49 13.13 -16.99 4.55
C PHE A 49 12.17 -17.04 3.34
N GLN A 50 12.41 -17.96 2.40
CA GLN A 50 11.59 -18.07 1.18
C GLN A 50 10.11 -18.37 1.46
N ASP A 51 9.82 -19.01 2.59
CA ASP A 51 8.47 -19.37 3.04
C ASP A 51 7.57 -18.17 3.37
N ILE A 52 8.16 -17.05 3.82
CA ILE A 52 7.44 -15.78 4.04
C ILE A 52 7.44 -14.87 2.81
N LEU A 53 8.06 -15.31 1.71
CA LEU A 53 8.17 -14.58 0.44
C LEU A 53 7.39 -15.26 -0.71
N PRO A 54 6.17 -15.80 -0.50
CA PRO A 54 5.47 -16.53 -1.55
C PRO A 54 5.04 -15.58 -2.67
N ASP A 55 4.85 -16.11 -3.88
CA ASP A 55 4.32 -15.36 -5.04
C ASP A 55 2.88 -14.89 -4.86
N ASP A 56 2.11 -15.60 -4.03
CA ASP A 56 0.74 -15.28 -3.64
C ASP A 56 0.47 -15.68 -2.19
N LEU A 57 -0.58 -15.12 -1.57
CA LEU A 57 -0.97 -15.54 -0.22
C LEU A 57 -1.41 -17.01 -0.19
N PRO A 58 -1.16 -17.75 0.89
CA PRO A 58 -1.68 -19.11 1.07
C PRO A 58 -3.21 -19.19 0.91
N ASN A 59 -3.72 -20.38 0.54
CA ASN A 59 -5.16 -20.64 0.40
C ASN A 59 -5.83 -20.91 1.76
N GLU A 60 -5.51 -20.11 2.75
CA GLU A 60 -5.99 -20.23 4.13
C GLU A 60 -6.13 -18.85 4.73
N LEU A 61 -7.05 -18.73 5.69
CA LEU A 61 -7.17 -17.50 6.46
C LEU A 61 -5.92 -17.31 7.33
N PRO A 62 -5.43 -16.07 7.50
CA PRO A 62 -4.34 -15.79 8.44
C PRO A 62 -4.69 -16.29 9.85
N PRO A 63 -3.72 -16.55 10.74
CA PRO A 63 -4.04 -16.94 12.12
C PRO A 63 -4.88 -15.86 12.82
N TYR A 64 -5.57 -16.24 13.90
CA TYR A 64 -6.11 -15.23 14.82
C TYR A 64 -4.96 -14.50 15.50
N ARG A 65 -5.12 -13.18 15.66
CA ARG A 65 -4.09 -12.28 16.19
C ARG A 65 -4.63 -11.47 17.35
N THR A 66 -3.73 -10.78 18.04
CA THR A 66 -4.07 -9.82 19.09
C THR A 66 -5.06 -8.79 18.59
N HIS A 67 -4.80 -8.18 17.43
CA HIS A 67 -5.73 -7.24 16.81
C HIS A 67 -6.46 -7.88 15.63
N GLN A 68 -7.79 -7.83 15.69
CA GLN A 68 -8.69 -8.13 14.59
C GLN A 68 -9.41 -6.85 14.19
N HIS A 69 -9.89 -6.78 12.95
CA HIS A 69 -10.62 -5.62 12.49
C HIS A 69 -12.08 -5.69 12.95
N GLU A 70 -12.41 -4.92 13.97
CA GLU A 70 -13.77 -4.72 14.45
C GLU A 70 -14.38 -3.43 13.89
N ILE A 71 -15.64 -3.52 13.46
CA ILE A 71 -16.44 -2.38 13.00
C ILE A 71 -17.47 -2.06 14.09
N VAL A 72 -17.10 -1.14 14.97
CA VAL A 72 -18.01 -0.56 15.96
C VAL A 72 -18.77 0.59 15.31
N GLU A 73 -20.09 0.56 15.36
CA GLU A 73 -20.95 1.59 14.77
C GLU A 73 -21.56 2.48 15.85
N GLU A 74 -21.98 3.69 15.47
CA GLU A 74 -22.72 4.59 16.35
C GLU A 74 -23.99 3.89 16.87
N PRO A 75 -24.44 4.19 18.11
CA PRO A 75 -25.69 3.66 18.64
C PRO A 75 -26.86 3.87 17.66
N ASP A 76 -27.76 2.89 17.59
CA ASP A 76 -28.96 2.90 16.72
C ASP A 76 -28.68 2.95 15.20
N SER A 77 -27.43 2.73 14.78
CA SER A 77 -27.08 2.61 13.36
C SER A 77 -27.85 1.45 12.72
N LYS A 78 -28.32 1.69 11.49
CA LYS A 78 -28.99 0.67 10.68
C LYS A 78 -28.03 0.05 9.67
N PRO A 79 -28.25 -1.19 9.24
CA PRO A 79 -27.48 -1.78 8.15
C PRO A 79 -27.46 -0.90 6.91
N THR A 80 -26.26 -0.56 6.43
CA THR A 80 -26.12 0.25 5.21
C THR A 80 -26.27 -0.63 3.98
N PHE A 81 -27.14 -0.22 3.07
CA PHE A 81 -27.41 -0.92 1.82
C PHE A 81 -27.43 0.05 0.65
N ARG A 82 -26.74 -0.31 -0.44
CA ARG A 82 -26.80 0.40 -1.72
C ARG A 82 -26.88 -0.58 -2.89
N ALA A 83 -27.57 -0.15 -3.95
CA ALA A 83 -27.64 -0.92 -5.18
C ALA A 83 -26.25 -0.99 -5.87
N PRO A 84 -25.89 -2.12 -6.52
CA PRO A 84 -24.68 -2.19 -7.33
C PRO A 84 -24.64 -1.12 -8.41
N TYR A 85 -23.46 -0.59 -8.69
CA TYR A 85 -23.26 0.33 -9.81
C TYR A 85 -23.34 -0.41 -11.15
N ARG A 86 -23.66 0.34 -12.23
CA ARG A 86 -23.56 -0.20 -13.59
C ARG A 86 -22.08 -0.39 -13.94
N LEU A 87 -21.73 -1.58 -14.40
CA LEU A 87 -20.39 -1.95 -14.81
C LEU A 87 -20.34 -2.22 -16.33
N SER A 88 -19.21 -1.89 -16.95
CA SER A 88 -18.89 -2.25 -18.33
C SER A 88 -18.68 -3.78 -18.48
N PRO A 89 -18.74 -4.34 -19.69
CA PRO A 89 -18.46 -5.76 -19.92
C PRO A 89 -17.07 -6.21 -19.41
N THR A 90 -16.06 -5.35 -19.57
CA THR A 90 -14.69 -5.60 -19.11
C THR A 90 -14.63 -5.67 -17.57
N GLU A 91 -15.27 -4.72 -16.89
CA GLU A 91 -15.35 -4.73 -15.42
C GLU A 91 -16.15 -5.92 -14.89
N LEU A 92 -17.23 -6.34 -15.57
CA LEU A 92 -17.99 -7.52 -15.17
C LEU A 92 -17.15 -8.80 -15.27
N THR A 93 -16.37 -8.93 -16.34
CA THR A 93 -15.48 -10.07 -16.55
C THR A 93 -14.40 -10.11 -15.47
N ASP A 94 -13.79 -8.97 -15.18
CA ASP A 94 -12.76 -8.86 -14.15
C ASP A 94 -13.33 -9.06 -12.73
N MET A 95 -14.53 -8.53 -12.45
CA MET A 95 -15.25 -8.76 -11.20
C MET A 95 -15.47 -10.25 -10.94
N LYS A 96 -15.94 -11.00 -11.94
CA LYS A 96 -16.15 -12.44 -11.81
C LYS A 96 -14.84 -13.16 -11.46
N LYS A 97 -13.76 -12.85 -12.18
CA LYS A 97 -12.43 -13.41 -11.92
C LYS A 97 -11.93 -13.11 -10.51
N GLN A 98 -12.07 -11.86 -10.04
CA GLN A 98 -11.63 -11.47 -8.69
C GLN A 98 -12.48 -12.13 -7.60
N ILE A 99 -13.79 -12.27 -7.78
CA ILE A 99 -14.66 -12.97 -6.84
C ILE A 99 -14.29 -14.46 -6.74
N GLU A 100 -14.11 -15.13 -7.89
CA GLU A 100 -13.70 -16.53 -7.92
C GLU A 100 -12.35 -16.74 -7.22
N TYR A 101 -11.38 -15.85 -7.46
CA TYR A 101 -10.11 -15.85 -6.75
C TYR A 101 -10.29 -15.71 -5.23
N LEU A 102 -11.06 -14.70 -4.78
CA LEU A 102 -11.28 -14.45 -3.35
C LEU A 102 -12.00 -15.61 -2.65
N LEU A 103 -12.97 -16.24 -3.33
CA LEU A 103 -13.67 -17.43 -2.84
C LEU A 103 -12.74 -18.64 -2.75
N ALA A 104 -11.94 -18.88 -3.79
CA ALA A 104 -10.98 -19.99 -3.82
C ALA A 104 -9.90 -19.86 -2.75
N LYS A 105 -9.51 -18.61 -2.41
CA LYS A 105 -8.61 -18.30 -1.30
C LYS A 105 -9.27 -18.34 0.07
N GLY A 106 -10.60 -18.46 0.15
CA GLY A 106 -11.35 -18.40 1.40
C GLY A 106 -11.32 -17.03 2.06
N LEU A 107 -11.00 -15.94 1.35
CA LEU A 107 -10.94 -14.58 1.89
C LEU A 107 -12.33 -13.93 1.99
N ILE A 108 -13.27 -14.41 1.19
CA ILE A 108 -14.68 -14.03 1.23
C ILE A 108 -15.56 -15.28 1.25
N ARG A 109 -16.83 -15.11 1.63
CA ARG A 109 -17.88 -16.14 1.50
C ARG A 109 -19.20 -15.54 1.03
N PRO A 110 -20.13 -16.34 0.47
CA PRO A 110 -21.50 -15.87 0.21
C PRO A 110 -22.15 -15.30 1.46
N SER A 111 -22.90 -14.21 1.31
CA SER A 111 -23.53 -13.50 2.42
C SER A 111 -25.05 -13.37 2.23
N THR A 112 -25.77 -13.46 3.34
CA THR A 112 -27.21 -13.13 3.45
C THR A 112 -27.43 -11.88 4.32
N SER A 113 -26.36 -11.12 4.58
CA SER A 113 -26.40 -9.93 5.44
C SER A 113 -27.37 -8.87 4.94
N ALA A 114 -27.94 -8.13 5.88
CA ALA A 114 -28.71 -6.91 5.60
C ALA A 114 -27.83 -5.76 5.08
N TYR A 115 -26.52 -5.82 5.33
CA TYR A 115 -25.55 -4.88 4.77
C TYR A 115 -25.30 -5.17 3.30
N GLY A 116 -24.93 -4.14 2.54
CA GLY A 116 -24.59 -4.31 1.13
C GLY A 116 -23.95 -3.08 0.53
N ALA A 117 -22.62 -3.08 0.47
CA ALA A 117 -21.85 -2.06 -0.24
C ALA A 117 -21.73 -2.38 -1.74
N PRO A 118 -21.75 -1.38 -2.63
CA PRO A 118 -21.57 -1.61 -4.06
C PRO A 118 -20.08 -1.73 -4.41
N VAL A 119 -19.79 -2.39 -5.52
CA VAL A 119 -18.44 -2.53 -6.08
C VAL A 119 -18.16 -1.44 -7.11
N LEU A 120 -16.96 -0.87 -7.07
CA LEU A 120 -16.41 0.02 -8.10
C LEU A 120 -15.01 -0.44 -8.51
N PHE A 121 -14.57 0.02 -9.68
CA PHE A 121 -13.22 -0.27 -10.18
C PHE A 121 -12.36 0.98 -10.26
N THR A 122 -11.06 0.77 -10.05
CA THR A 122 -10.01 1.77 -10.29
C THR A 122 -8.88 1.13 -11.08
N SER A 123 -8.25 1.89 -11.98
CA SER A 123 -7.08 1.41 -12.72
C SER A 123 -5.83 1.37 -11.85
N LYS A 124 -5.06 0.30 -11.92
CA LYS A 124 -3.69 0.24 -11.42
C LYS A 124 -2.74 0.90 -12.44
N LEU A 125 -1.50 1.17 -12.01
CA LEU A 125 -0.45 1.73 -12.86
C LEU A 125 -0.12 0.85 -14.08
N ASP A 126 -0.26 -0.47 -13.94
CA ASP A 126 -0.07 -1.45 -15.01
C ASP A 126 -1.29 -1.57 -15.96
N GLY A 127 -2.31 -0.72 -15.78
CA GLY A 127 -3.56 -0.76 -16.55
C GLY A 127 -4.56 -1.83 -16.09
N SER A 128 -4.19 -2.73 -15.18
CA SER A 128 -5.11 -3.73 -14.66
C SER A 128 -6.17 -3.11 -13.74
N LEU A 129 -7.34 -3.75 -13.66
CA LEU A 129 -8.44 -3.29 -12.85
C LEU A 129 -8.26 -3.72 -11.38
N ARG A 130 -8.67 -2.84 -10.45
CA ARG A 130 -8.72 -3.13 -9.01
C ARG A 130 -10.17 -3.03 -8.53
N MET A 131 -10.72 -4.16 -8.12
CA MET A 131 -12.03 -4.20 -7.48
C MET A 131 -11.95 -3.52 -6.11
N CYS A 132 -12.84 -2.57 -5.87
CA CYS A 132 -12.93 -1.81 -4.64
C CYS A 132 -14.36 -1.84 -4.12
N ILE A 133 -14.53 -2.11 -2.83
CA ILE A 133 -15.84 -2.02 -2.18
C ILE A 133 -16.04 -0.59 -1.67
N ASP A 134 -17.19 0.00 -2.01
CA ASP A 134 -17.54 1.36 -1.60
C ASP A 134 -18.16 1.38 -0.20
N TYR A 135 -17.32 1.24 0.82
CA TYR A 135 -17.71 1.30 2.22
C TYR A 135 -18.03 2.70 2.73
N ARG A 136 -18.14 3.74 1.89
CA ARG A 136 -18.39 5.13 2.36
C ARG A 136 -19.64 5.26 3.22
N ALA A 137 -20.68 4.47 2.98
CA ALA A 137 -21.89 4.48 3.81
C ALA A 137 -21.61 3.89 5.20
N LEU A 138 -21.01 2.70 5.24
CA LEU A 138 -20.62 2.02 6.47
C LEU A 138 -19.63 2.86 7.28
N ASN A 139 -18.61 3.39 6.63
CA ASN A 139 -17.56 4.22 7.24
C ASN A 139 -18.08 5.48 7.93
N LYS A 140 -19.23 6.02 7.48
CA LYS A 140 -19.85 7.21 8.10
C LYS A 140 -20.48 6.91 9.44
N GLN A 141 -20.95 5.69 9.65
CA GLN A 141 -21.54 5.24 10.91
C GLN A 141 -20.54 4.45 11.78
N THR A 142 -19.34 4.16 11.28
CA THR A 142 -18.28 3.54 12.08
C THR A 142 -17.63 4.55 13.03
N ILE A 143 -17.57 4.20 14.32
CA ILE A 143 -16.86 4.97 15.34
C ILE A 143 -15.36 4.94 15.02
N LYS A 144 -14.74 6.12 14.94
CA LYS A 144 -13.32 6.25 14.61
C LYS A 144 -12.45 5.85 15.80
N ASN A 145 -11.49 4.96 15.55
CA ASN A 145 -10.45 4.60 16.51
C ASN A 145 -9.40 5.72 16.58
N LYS A 146 -9.04 6.14 17.79
CA LYS A 146 -8.06 7.20 18.08
C LYS A 146 -6.69 6.65 18.52
N TYR A 147 -6.34 5.43 18.09
CA TYR A 147 -5.00 4.88 18.31
C TYR A 147 -3.93 5.87 17.86
N PRO A 148 -2.85 6.08 18.64
CA PRO A 148 -1.81 7.03 18.30
C PRO A 148 -1.01 6.52 17.09
N ILE A 149 -1.17 7.19 15.95
CA ILE A 149 -0.27 7.01 14.82
C ILE A 149 0.97 7.88 15.09
N PRO A 150 2.20 7.32 14.95
CA PRO A 150 3.42 8.07 15.20
C PRO A 150 3.52 9.30 14.29
N ARG A 151 4.10 10.39 14.81
CA ARG A 151 4.34 11.58 14.00
C ARG A 151 5.48 11.31 13.04
N ILE A 152 5.35 11.83 11.81
CA ILE A 152 6.35 11.66 10.76
C ILE A 152 7.72 12.19 11.23
N ASP A 153 7.75 13.35 11.89
CA ASP A 153 9.00 13.95 12.39
C ASP A 153 9.70 13.04 13.42
N ASP A 154 8.94 12.45 14.35
CA ASP A 154 9.47 11.52 15.36
C ASP A 154 10.09 10.29 14.68
N LEU A 155 9.42 9.74 13.66
CA LEU A 155 9.93 8.61 12.89
C LEU A 155 11.19 8.96 12.09
N LEU A 156 11.27 10.16 11.53
CA LEU A 156 12.44 10.62 10.79
C LEU A 156 13.64 10.86 11.71
N ASP A 157 13.41 11.33 12.93
CA ASP A 157 14.46 11.53 13.93
C ASP A 157 15.10 10.21 14.38
N GLN A 158 14.37 9.11 14.37
CA GLN A 158 14.89 7.77 14.67
C GLN A 158 15.90 7.28 13.61
N LEU A 159 15.81 7.78 12.37
CA LEU A 159 16.70 7.38 11.28
C LEU A 159 18.08 8.04 11.35
N ARG A 160 18.32 8.93 12.31
CA ARG A 160 19.61 9.64 12.45
C ARG A 160 20.76 8.66 12.66
N GLY A 161 21.81 8.83 11.85
CA GLY A 161 23.01 8.00 11.90
C GLY A 161 22.87 6.64 11.21
N ALA A 162 21.70 6.31 10.67
CA ALA A 162 21.53 5.15 9.79
C ALA A 162 22.15 5.44 8.42
N THR A 163 22.77 4.42 7.82
CA THR A 163 23.40 4.51 6.50
C THR A 163 22.86 3.47 5.52
N VAL A 164 22.21 2.41 6.02
CA VAL A 164 21.63 1.32 5.23
C VAL A 164 20.16 1.16 5.59
N PHE A 165 19.31 1.06 4.56
CA PHE A 165 17.86 1.02 4.68
C PHE A 165 17.27 -0.12 3.84
N SER A 166 16.20 -0.75 4.35
CA SER A 166 15.37 -1.68 3.57
C SER A 166 13.90 -1.39 3.84
N LYS A 167 13.08 -1.40 2.79
CA LYS A 167 11.63 -1.31 2.89
C LYS A 167 10.99 -2.66 2.63
N LEU A 168 10.09 -3.05 3.52
CA LEU A 168 9.26 -4.23 3.33
C LEU A 168 7.84 -3.81 2.95
N ASP A 169 7.35 -4.34 1.83
CA ASP A 169 5.93 -4.24 1.43
C ASP A 169 5.27 -5.57 1.78
N LEU A 170 4.23 -5.58 2.62
CA LEU A 170 3.49 -6.81 2.89
C LEU A 170 2.54 -7.15 1.75
N ARG A 171 2.46 -8.44 1.40
CA ARG A 171 1.59 -8.92 0.33
C ARG A 171 0.12 -8.77 0.72
N SER A 172 -0.55 -7.77 0.16
CA SER A 172 -1.93 -7.43 0.53
C SER A 172 -2.07 -7.32 2.06
N GLY A 173 -1.21 -6.53 2.71
CA GLY A 173 -1.03 -6.49 4.17
C GLY A 173 -2.33 -6.55 4.99
N TYR A 174 -3.35 -5.77 4.63
CA TYR A 174 -4.65 -5.81 5.32
C TYR A 174 -5.34 -7.17 5.29
N TRP A 175 -5.24 -7.94 4.19
CA TRP A 175 -5.83 -9.28 4.10
C TRP A 175 -5.16 -10.30 5.03
N GLN A 176 -4.02 -9.96 5.64
CA GLN A 176 -3.32 -10.81 6.60
C GLN A 176 -3.80 -10.59 8.05
N ILE A 177 -4.80 -9.71 8.24
CA ILE A 177 -5.53 -9.49 9.49
C ILE A 177 -6.97 -9.93 9.30
N ARG A 178 -7.52 -10.70 10.25
CA ARG A 178 -8.92 -11.15 10.20
C ARG A 178 -9.90 -10.04 10.52
N MET A 179 -11.09 -10.14 9.96
CA MET A 179 -12.27 -9.47 10.51
C MET A 179 -12.63 -10.10 11.86
N ALA A 180 -13.07 -9.30 12.82
CA ALA A 180 -13.72 -9.82 14.02
C ALA A 180 -15.04 -10.50 13.64
N ASP A 181 -15.37 -11.63 14.27
CA ASP A 181 -16.53 -12.46 13.89
C ASP A 181 -17.86 -11.67 13.90
N ASN A 182 -18.02 -10.79 14.89
CA ASN A 182 -19.19 -9.92 15.02
C ASN A 182 -19.29 -8.83 13.93
N SER A 183 -18.24 -8.61 13.16
CA SER A 183 -18.11 -7.54 12.16
C SER A 183 -18.09 -8.04 10.73
N ILE A 184 -17.89 -9.35 10.51
CA ILE A 184 -17.85 -9.98 9.17
C ILE A 184 -19.05 -9.57 8.33
N HIS A 185 -20.27 -9.75 8.86
CA HIS A 185 -21.51 -9.48 8.13
C HIS A 185 -21.66 -8.01 7.67
N LYS A 186 -20.99 -7.07 8.34
CA LYS A 186 -21.03 -5.64 8.01
C LYS A 186 -20.21 -5.31 6.76
N THR A 187 -19.24 -6.16 6.42
CA THR A 187 -18.42 -6.06 5.20
C THR A 187 -19.14 -6.59 3.96
N ALA A 188 -20.42 -6.97 4.07
CA ALA A 188 -21.15 -7.50 2.94
C ALA A 188 -21.18 -6.51 1.76
N PHE A 189 -20.85 -7.01 0.58
CA PHE A 189 -20.85 -6.28 -0.67
C PHE A 189 -21.67 -7.02 -1.73
N ARG A 190 -22.27 -6.23 -2.63
CA ARG A 190 -23.24 -6.71 -3.61
C ARG A 190 -22.70 -6.60 -5.01
N THR A 191 -22.92 -7.66 -5.77
CA THR A 191 -22.48 -7.79 -7.15
C THR A 191 -23.66 -8.29 -7.99
N ARG A 192 -23.49 -8.34 -9.32
CA ARG A 192 -24.45 -8.99 -10.21
C ARG A 192 -24.57 -10.51 -9.96
N TYR A 193 -23.54 -11.12 -9.39
CA TYR A 193 -23.42 -12.58 -9.22
C TYR A 193 -23.82 -13.07 -7.83
N GLY A 194 -24.17 -12.15 -6.92
CA GLY A 194 -24.51 -12.47 -5.54
C GLY A 194 -23.98 -11.44 -4.55
N SER A 195 -24.25 -11.69 -3.28
CA SER A 195 -23.68 -10.95 -2.16
C SER A 195 -22.60 -11.79 -1.49
N TYR A 196 -21.52 -11.13 -1.08
CA TYR A 196 -20.39 -11.76 -0.40
C TYR A 196 -19.93 -10.90 0.76
N GLU A 197 -19.27 -11.49 1.75
CA GLU A 197 -18.68 -10.79 2.89
C GLU A 197 -17.23 -11.23 3.10
N TYR A 198 -16.40 -10.32 3.58
CA TYR A 198 -14.98 -10.54 3.83
C TYR A 198 -14.72 -11.19 5.19
N LEU A 199 -13.84 -12.18 5.20
CA LEU A 199 -13.34 -12.84 6.42
C LEU A 199 -12.00 -12.27 6.89
N VAL A 200 -11.32 -11.53 6.01
CA VAL A 200 -10.09 -10.78 6.28
C VAL A 200 -10.35 -9.29 6.08
N MET A 201 -9.58 -8.42 6.70
CA MET A 201 -9.78 -6.97 6.65
C MET A 201 -9.64 -6.44 5.21
N PRO A 202 -10.74 -6.02 4.54
CA PRO A 202 -10.64 -5.46 3.20
C PRO A 202 -10.13 -4.01 3.24
N PHE A 203 -9.63 -3.55 2.10
CA PHE A 203 -9.30 -2.14 1.91
C PHE A 203 -10.55 -1.25 2.06
N ARG A 204 -10.29 0.03 2.35
CA ARG A 204 -11.28 1.13 2.42
C ARG A 204 -12.22 1.12 3.63
N LEU A 205 -12.09 0.19 4.57
CA LEU A 205 -12.81 0.31 5.84
C LEU A 205 -12.20 1.42 6.72
N THR A 206 -13.04 2.15 7.44
CA THR A 206 -12.60 3.03 8.53
C THR A 206 -11.80 2.23 9.55
N ASN A 207 -10.74 2.80 10.10
CA ASN A 207 -9.83 2.18 11.08
C ASN A 207 -8.94 1.04 10.55
N ALA A 208 -9.06 0.58 9.30
CA ALA A 208 -8.19 -0.49 8.79
C ALA A 208 -6.68 -0.16 8.90
N PRO A 209 -6.20 1.04 8.49
CA PRO A 209 -4.79 1.40 8.66
C PRO A 209 -4.37 1.50 10.12
N VAL A 210 -5.29 1.92 11.00
CA VAL A 210 -5.06 2.06 12.44
C VAL A 210 -4.88 0.69 13.11
N ILE A 211 -5.76 -0.27 12.79
CA ILE A 211 -5.65 -1.63 13.31
C ILE A 211 -4.38 -2.30 12.79
N PHE A 212 -4.04 -2.09 11.52
CA PHE A 212 -2.79 -2.60 10.96
C PHE A 212 -1.57 -2.02 11.68
N GLN A 213 -1.52 -0.70 11.91
CA GLN A 213 -0.46 -0.05 12.68
C GLN A 213 -0.36 -0.65 14.09
N ALA A 214 -1.49 -0.84 14.79
CA ALA A 214 -1.50 -1.41 16.14
C ALA A 214 -0.94 -2.83 16.18
N GLU A 215 -1.27 -3.65 15.18
CA GLU A 215 -0.76 -5.01 15.05
C GLU A 215 0.74 -5.03 14.74
N MET A 216 1.20 -4.20 13.78
CA MET A 216 2.62 -4.09 13.48
C MET A 216 3.41 -3.58 14.69
N ASN A 217 2.88 -2.60 15.41
CA ASN A 217 3.50 -2.09 16.63
C ASN A 217 3.59 -3.17 17.72
N HIS A 218 2.59 -4.05 17.79
CA HIS A 218 2.57 -5.14 18.76
C HIS A 218 3.63 -6.21 18.46
N ILE A 219 3.68 -6.70 17.21
CA ILE A 219 4.56 -7.81 16.85
C ILE A 219 6.01 -7.36 16.68
N LEU A 220 6.24 -6.17 16.11
CA LEU A 220 7.58 -5.61 15.89
C LEU A 220 8.07 -4.79 17.08
N ARG A 221 7.32 -4.75 18.19
CA ARG A 221 7.69 -4.03 19.42
C ARG A 221 9.15 -4.21 19.85
N PRO A 222 9.76 -5.42 19.77
CA PRO A 222 11.16 -5.61 20.14
C PRO A 222 12.18 -4.87 19.26
N LEU A 223 11.77 -4.43 18.06
CA LEU A 223 12.62 -3.78 17.06
C LEU A 223 12.25 -2.31 16.85
N LEU A 224 11.08 -1.87 17.35
CA LEU A 224 10.67 -0.48 17.33
C LEU A 224 11.67 0.37 18.12
N ASP A 225 11.87 1.60 17.66
CA ASP A 225 12.81 2.58 18.22
C ASP A 225 14.30 2.17 18.18
N GLU A 226 14.61 0.94 17.79
CA GLU A 226 15.97 0.40 17.67
C GLU A 226 16.42 0.32 16.21
N CYS A 227 15.66 -0.39 15.36
CA CYS A 227 16.04 -0.63 13.96
C CYS A 227 14.86 -0.75 12.99
N VAL A 228 13.63 -0.63 13.47
CA VAL A 228 12.40 -0.70 12.66
C VAL A 228 11.53 0.52 12.92
N VAL A 229 11.08 1.15 11.83
CA VAL A 229 9.99 2.11 11.81
C VAL A 229 8.81 1.52 11.07
N VAL A 230 7.61 1.69 11.62
CA VAL A 230 6.36 1.34 10.94
C VAL A 230 5.47 2.56 10.82
N TYR A 231 5.00 2.83 9.61
CA TYR A 231 3.97 3.83 9.35
C TYR A 231 2.91 3.27 8.42
N LEU A 232 1.74 2.97 8.98
CA LEU A 232 0.65 2.28 8.29
C LEU A 232 1.17 0.99 7.64
N ASP A 233 1.14 0.91 6.31
CA ASP A 233 1.59 -0.24 5.53
C ASP A 233 3.10 -0.26 5.24
N ASP A 234 3.82 0.84 5.51
CA ASP A 234 5.24 0.96 5.22
C ASP A 234 6.08 0.51 6.42
N ILE A 235 6.85 -0.56 6.25
CA ILE A 235 7.82 -1.06 7.24
C ILE A 235 9.22 -0.73 6.73
N LEU A 236 9.96 0.10 7.47
CA LEU A 236 11.32 0.50 7.16
C LEU A 236 12.28 -0.08 8.20
N ILE A 237 13.27 -0.83 7.74
CA ILE A 237 14.40 -1.29 8.55
C ILE A 237 15.58 -0.37 8.27
N TYR A 238 16.24 0.11 9.31
CA TYR A 238 17.37 1.03 9.21
C TYR A 238 18.53 0.56 10.09
N SER A 239 19.76 0.83 9.66
CA SER A 239 20.97 0.35 10.36
C SER A 239 22.18 1.22 10.08
N ARG A 240 23.17 1.20 10.97
CA ARG A 240 24.41 2.00 10.84
C ARG A 240 25.39 1.46 9.81
N ASP A 241 25.35 0.15 9.57
CA ASP A 241 26.21 -0.55 8.62
C ASP A 241 25.54 -1.82 8.10
N MET A 242 26.11 -2.43 7.06
CA MET A 242 25.57 -3.62 6.40
C MET A 242 25.56 -4.87 7.32
N LYS A 243 26.52 -5.00 8.23
CA LYS A 243 26.60 -6.17 9.11
C LYS A 243 25.43 -6.16 10.10
N GLN A 244 25.17 -5.02 10.73
CA GLN A 244 23.99 -4.82 11.56
C GLN A 244 22.70 -4.97 10.76
N HIS A 245 22.69 -4.47 9.51
CA HIS A 245 21.49 -4.52 8.68
C HIS A 245 21.01 -5.93 8.36
N VAL A 246 21.93 -6.85 8.10
CA VAL A 246 21.59 -8.27 7.88
C VAL A 246 20.97 -8.87 9.15
N GLU A 247 21.50 -8.54 10.33
CA GLU A 247 20.95 -9.03 11.60
C GLU A 247 19.56 -8.44 11.88
N HIS A 248 19.37 -7.14 11.70
CA HIS A 248 18.07 -6.51 11.89
C HIS A 248 17.00 -7.05 10.92
N LEU A 249 17.38 -7.27 9.65
CA LEU A 249 16.50 -7.93 8.67
C LEU A 249 16.11 -9.33 9.11
N ARG A 250 17.08 -10.12 9.60
CA ARG A 250 16.84 -11.45 10.13
C ARG A 250 15.86 -11.42 11.29
N CYS A 251 16.09 -10.59 12.31
CA CYS A 251 15.17 -10.48 13.45
C CYS A 251 13.75 -10.07 13.02
N ALA A 252 13.63 -9.13 12.08
CA ALA A 252 12.32 -8.72 11.54
C ALA A 252 11.65 -9.89 10.81
N TYR A 253 12.39 -10.64 10.00
CA TYR A 253 11.88 -11.78 9.24
C TYR A 253 11.48 -12.95 10.15
N GLU A 254 12.23 -13.23 11.20
CA GLU A 254 11.88 -14.25 12.20
C GLU A 254 10.56 -13.91 12.91
N ILE A 255 10.34 -12.63 13.26
CA ILE A 255 9.06 -12.17 13.80
C ILE A 255 7.95 -12.36 12.77
N LEU A 256 8.13 -11.87 11.55
CA LEU A 256 7.11 -11.99 10.50
C LEU A 256 6.80 -13.46 10.19
N GLN A 257 7.79 -14.34 10.18
CA GLN A 257 7.63 -15.79 9.98
C GLN A 257 6.84 -16.43 11.11
N ARG A 258 7.24 -16.19 12.36
CA ARG A 258 6.52 -16.70 13.54
C ARG A 258 5.06 -16.25 13.53
N GLU A 259 4.83 -14.98 13.20
CA GLU A 259 3.50 -14.41 13.12
C GLU A 259 2.80 -14.76 11.79
N ARG A 260 3.43 -15.43 10.83
CA ARG A 260 2.85 -15.75 9.51
C ARG A 260 2.37 -14.52 8.74
N PHE A 261 3.20 -13.48 8.70
CA PHE A 261 3.08 -12.36 7.78
C PHE A 261 3.96 -12.59 6.55
N TYR A 262 3.41 -12.30 5.37
CA TYR A 262 4.03 -12.55 4.07
C TYR A 262 4.45 -11.25 3.41
N VAL A 263 5.71 -11.20 2.99
CA VAL A 263 6.35 -10.05 2.35
C VAL A 263 6.25 -10.19 0.83
N LYS A 264 5.99 -9.07 0.15
CA LYS A 264 5.96 -8.98 -1.30
C LYS A 264 7.32 -8.51 -1.80
N LEU A 265 8.15 -9.49 -2.20
CA LEU A 265 9.51 -9.25 -2.65
C LEU A 265 9.59 -8.24 -3.82
N SER A 266 8.68 -8.34 -4.80
CA SER A 266 8.68 -7.47 -6.00
C SER A 266 8.42 -5.99 -5.74
N LYS A 267 8.02 -5.62 -4.52
CA LYS A 267 7.83 -4.24 -4.08
C LYS A 267 8.72 -3.83 -2.92
N SER A 268 9.44 -4.78 -2.34
CA SER A 268 10.38 -4.51 -1.25
C SER A 268 11.71 -4.04 -1.84
N GLU A 269 12.42 -3.18 -1.10
CA GLU A 269 13.70 -2.61 -1.51
C GLU A 269 14.73 -2.92 -0.41
N PHE A 270 15.93 -3.36 -0.79
CA PHE A 270 16.91 -3.87 0.19
C PHE A 270 18.24 -3.14 0.11
N ALA A 271 18.87 -2.93 1.27
CA ALA A 271 20.22 -2.41 1.41
C ALA A 271 20.49 -1.10 0.62
N LEU A 272 19.51 -0.22 0.61
CA LEU A 272 19.63 1.10 0.01
C LEU A 272 20.51 2.00 0.89
N MET A 273 21.40 2.77 0.28
CA MET A 273 22.16 3.82 0.97
C MET A 273 21.35 5.13 1.12
N LYS A 274 20.28 5.24 0.33
CA LYS A 274 19.38 6.39 0.27
C LYS A 274 17.97 5.91 -0.02
N VAL A 275 16.99 6.38 0.74
CA VAL A 275 15.62 5.88 0.68
C VAL A 275 14.60 7.02 0.71
N GLU A 276 13.60 6.97 -0.17
CA GLU A 276 12.44 7.84 -0.07
C GLU A 276 11.48 7.28 0.98
N PHE A 277 11.28 7.94 2.12
CA PHE A 277 10.39 7.48 3.18
C PHE A 277 9.48 8.61 3.64
N LEU A 278 8.16 8.35 3.66
CA LEU A 278 7.11 9.32 4.01
C LEU A 278 7.22 10.65 3.22
N GLY A 279 7.75 10.57 2.00
CA GLY A 279 7.94 11.70 1.10
C GLY A 279 9.11 12.62 1.48
N HIS A 280 10.02 12.13 2.30
CA HIS A 280 11.36 12.66 2.54
C HIS A 280 12.39 11.71 1.96
N MET A 281 13.57 12.24 1.67
CA MET A 281 14.72 11.49 1.18
C MET A 281 15.73 11.35 2.31
N VAL A 282 15.97 10.13 2.76
CA VAL A 282 16.82 9.82 3.92
C VAL A 282 18.11 9.17 3.43
N SER A 283 19.25 9.62 3.94
CA SER A 283 20.57 9.01 3.70
C SER A 283 21.49 9.20 4.91
N ALA A 284 22.73 8.71 4.80
CA ALA A 284 23.77 8.93 5.81
C ALA A 284 24.04 10.42 6.12
N GLN A 285 23.71 11.33 5.19
CA GLN A 285 23.87 12.78 5.36
C GLN A 285 22.71 13.42 6.14
N GLY A 286 21.65 12.66 6.41
CA GLY A 286 20.46 13.11 7.11
C GLY A 286 19.20 13.06 6.26
N VAL A 287 18.18 13.80 6.71
CA VAL A 287 16.86 13.85 6.10
C VAL A 287 16.74 15.10 5.23
N HIS A 288 16.43 14.91 3.94
CA HIS A 288 16.21 15.96 2.96
C HIS A 288 14.77 15.88 2.42
N VAL A 289 14.20 17.00 1.98
CA VAL A 289 12.93 16.98 1.25
C VAL A 289 13.18 16.47 -0.17
N ASP A 290 12.27 15.65 -0.71
CA ASP A 290 12.37 15.15 -2.08
C ASP A 290 12.45 16.34 -3.08
N PRO A 291 13.52 16.43 -3.90
CA PRO A 291 13.66 17.44 -4.94
C PRO A 291 12.44 17.58 -5.86
N LYS A 292 11.71 16.48 -6.13
CA LYS A 292 10.49 16.52 -6.96
C LYS A 292 9.36 17.31 -6.31
N LYS A 293 9.20 17.20 -4.99
CA LYS A 293 8.20 17.98 -4.25
C LYS A 293 8.56 19.46 -4.23
N ILE A 294 9.86 19.76 -4.06
CA ILE A 294 10.36 21.14 -4.15
C ILE A 294 10.06 21.71 -5.53
N GLU A 295 10.32 20.95 -6.60
CA GLU A 295 10.09 21.38 -7.96
C GLU A 295 8.60 21.57 -8.28
N ALA A 296 7.73 20.68 -7.78
CA ALA A 296 6.28 20.81 -7.93
C ALA A 296 5.74 22.09 -7.28
N VAL A 297 6.29 22.50 -6.13
CA VAL A 297 5.94 23.78 -5.48
C VAL A 297 6.52 24.97 -6.23
N ARG A 298 7.78 24.89 -6.70
CA ARG A 298 8.43 25.96 -7.48
C ARG A 298 7.73 26.24 -8.80
N THR A 299 7.24 25.20 -9.46
CA THR A 299 6.54 25.29 -10.74
C THR A 299 5.03 25.51 -10.57
N TRP A 300 4.55 25.60 -9.33
CA TRP A 300 3.14 25.79 -9.04
C TRP A 300 2.66 27.14 -9.58
N ARG A 301 1.73 27.10 -10.54
CA ARG A 301 1.11 28.32 -11.08
C ARG A 301 0.29 29.01 -10.01
N HIS A 302 0.55 30.29 -9.76
CA HIS A 302 -0.22 31.08 -8.80
C HIS A 302 -1.73 30.84 -8.97
N PRO A 303 -2.45 30.50 -7.88
CA PRO A 303 -3.88 30.27 -7.94
C PRO A 303 -4.58 31.47 -8.56
N ARG A 304 -5.37 31.22 -9.59
CA ARG A 304 -6.27 32.21 -10.18
C ARG A 304 -7.68 31.74 -9.87
N THR A 305 -8.14 32.12 -8.67
CA THR A 305 -9.45 31.81 -8.05
C THR A 305 -9.78 30.35 -7.82
#